data_AF-A0A6I6DVD9-F1
#
_entry.id   AF-A0A6I6DVD9-F1
#
_cell.length_a   1.000
_cell.length_b   1.000
_cell.length_c   1.000
_cell.angle_alpha   90.00
_cell.angle_beta   90.00
_cell.angle_gamma   90.00
#
_symmetry.space_group_name_H-M   'P 1'
#
loop_
_entity.id
_entity.type
_entity.pdbx_description
1 polymer ?
#
loop_
_entity_poly.entity_id
_entity_poly.type
_entity_poly.pdbx_seq_one_letter_code
_entity_poly.pdbx_strand_id
1 'polypeptide(L)'
;MVTLVGELGVELGQTISETELATIAEDMGTDIYQAHTVPPLSATSAATTPSWKIVNQWKDNKAKSVYLRYRNETSWGWAKARDKHGVTQNMIKKTVQFPRKRVQQGTSFVYMTPANQYVCTVGICRVTKTMDMKVVHETKSAKGVITAMCNGVVVCPKWVRDAAA
;
A
#
# COMPACT_ATOMS: atom_id res chain seq x y z
N MET A 1 -23.08 -2.19 31.67
CA MET A 1 -22.97 -1.79 30.24
C MET A 1 -22.11 -2.80 29.51
N VAL A 2 -22.59 -3.37 28.39
CA VAL A 2 -21.89 -4.40 27.61
C VAL A 2 -21.70 -3.89 26.19
N THR A 3 -20.54 -4.14 25.59
CA THR A 3 -20.27 -3.79 24.18
C THR A 3 -20.42 -5.06 23.33
N LEU A 4 -21.40 -5.06 22.42
CA LEU A 4 -21.63 -6.17 21.49
C LEU A 4 -20.62 -6.13 20.33
N VAL A 5 -20.10 -7.30 19.94
CA VAL A 5 -19.26 -7.47 18.74
C VAL A 5 -19.89 -8.57 17.88
N GLY A 6 -20.77 -8.19 16.95
CA GLY A 6 -21.41 -9.11 16.00
C GLY A 6 -22.63 -8.48 15.31
N GLU A 7 -22.96 -8.96 14.10
CA GLU A 7 -24.06 -8.45 13.26
C GLU A 7 -25.44 -8.78 13.87
N LEU A 8 -25.85 -7.98 14.84
CA LEU A 8 -27.20 -7.98 15.42
C LEU A 8 -28.10 -6.88 14.84
N GLY A 9 -27.78 -6.33 13.67
CA GLY A 9 -28.62 -5.32 13.02
C GLY A 9 -28.74 -3.98 13.78
N VAL A 10 -27.77 -3.66 14.66
CA VAL A 10 -27.72 -2.39 15.40
C VAL A 10 -26.43 -1.64 15.07
N GLU A 11 -26.52 -0.33 14.81
CA GLU A 11 -25.39 0.50 14.39
C GLU A 11 -24.32 0.64 15.50
N LEU A 12 -23.05 0.67 15.06
CA LEU A 12 -21.89 0.82 15.93
C LEU A 12 -21.96 2.14 16.73
N GLY A 13 -21.92 2.02 18.06
CA GLY A 13 -21.82 3.16 18.98
C GLY A 13 -23.10 3.50 19.76
N GLN A 14 -24.16 2.71 19.61
CA GLN A 14 -25.37 2.88 20.41
C GLN A 14 -25.19 2.24 21.80
N THR A 15 -25.59 2.95 22.86
CA THR A 15 -25.57 2.45 24.24
C THR A 15 -26.99 1.97 24.57
N ILE A 16 -27.17 0.69 24.86
CA ILE A 16 -28.45 0.10 25.27
C ILE A 16 -28.42 -0.33 26.73
N SER A 17 -29.58 -0.34 27.37
CA SER A 17 -29.73 -0.75 28.77
C SER A 17 -29.51 -2.26 28.94
N GLU A 18 -29.06 -2.69 30.12
CA GLU A 18 -28.82 -4.13 30.41
C GLU A 18 -30.11 -4.95 30.31
N THR A 19 -31.27 -4.33 30.52
CA THR A 19 -32.59 -4.96 30.44
C THR A 19 -33.00 -5.26 28.99
N GLU A 20 -32.72 -4.35 28.04
CA GLU A 20 -32.96 -4.57 26.60
C GLU A 20 -32.04 -5.64 26.01
N LEU A 21 -30.79 -5.71 26.47
CA LEU A 21 -29.83 -6.70 26.02
C LEU A 21 -30.25 -8.13 26.41
N ALA A 22 -30.84 -8.30 27.58
CA ALA A 22 -31.34 -9.59 28.06
C ALA A 22 -32.56 -10.07 27.24
N THR A 23 -33.46 -9.16 26.85
CA THR A 23 -34.64 -9.52 26.04
C THR A 23 -34.26 -9.95 24.62
N ILE A 24 -33.25 -9.30 24.02
CA ILE A 24 -32.74 -9.64 22.70
C ILE A 24 -31.99 -10.98 22.70
N ALA A 25 -31.25 -11.27 23.78
CA ALA A 25 -30.54 -12.54 23.93
C ALA A 25 -31.48 -13.75 24.13
N GLU A 26 -32.61 -13.55 24.83
CA GLU A 26 -33.66 -14.58 24.98
C GLU A 26 -34.37 -14.88 23.65
N ASP A 27 -34.69 -13.87 22.84
CA ASP A 27 -35.37 -14.03 21.55
C ASP A 27 -34.49 -14.75 20.50
N MET A 28 -33.17 -14.72 20.68
CA MET A 28 -32.19 -15.33 19.76
C MET A 28 -31.59 -16.66 20.22
N GLY A 29 -31.92 -17.13 21.43
CA GLY A 29 -31.57 -18.47 21.91
C GLY A 29 -30.07 -18.74 22.06
N THR A 30 -29.25 -17.74 22.44
CA THR A 30 -27.79 -17.89 22.60
C THR A 30 -27.30 -17.49 23.99
N ASP A 31 -26.52 -18.37 24.64
CA ASP A 31 -25.95 -18.16 25.98
C ASP A 31 -24.77 -17.16 26.00
N ILE A 32 -24.76 -16.28 27.01
CA ILE A 32 -23.71 -15.28 27.26
C ILE A 32 -22.68 -15.85 28.25
N TYR A 33 -21.44 -16.11 27.80
CA TYR A 33 -20.34 -16.47 28.70
C TYR A 33 -19.67 -15.21 29.29
N GLN A 34 -19.77 -15.04 30.61
CA GLN A 34 -19.04 -14.01 31.37
C GLN A 34 -17.54 -14.38 31.46
N ALA A 35 -16.66 -13.51 30.93
CA ALA A 35 -15.22 -13.63 31.18
C ALA A 35 -14.87 -13.02 32.55
N HIS A 36 -14.34 -13.86 33.44
CA HIS A 36 -13.86 -13.50 34.77
C HIS A 36 -12.72 -12.47 34.76
N THR A 37 -12.68 -11.68 35.83
CA THR A 37 -11.76 -10.60 36.21
C THR A 37 -10.25 -10.87 36.00
N VAL A 38 -9.57 -9.95 35.33
CA VAL A 38 -8.09 -9.83 35.24
C VAL A 38 -7.65 -8.58 36.04
N PRO A 39 -6.57 -8.62 36.84
CA PRO A 39 -6.12 -7.52 37.73
C PRO A 39 -5.74 -6.24 36.97
N PRO A 40 -5.63 -5.06 37.64
CA PRO A 40 -5.34 -3.81 36.97
C PRO A 40 -3.89 -3.80 36.46
N LEU A 41 -3.69 -4.29 35.24
CA LEU A 41 -2.49 -4.00 34.49
C LEU A 41 -2.57 -2.53 34.06
N SER A 42 -1.66 -1.73 34.62
CA SER A 42 -1.26 -0.41 34.14
C SER A 42 -1.63 -0.18 32.70
N ALA A 43 -2.39 0.90 32.43
CA ALA A 43 -2.82 1.31 31.11
C ALA A 43 -1.65 1.40 30.12
N THR A 44 -1.34 0.28 29.49
CA THR A 44 -0.49 0.16 28.32
C THR A 44 -1.36 -0.43 27.25
N SER A 45 -2.12 0.44 26.60
CA SER A 45 -2.64 0.16 25.27
C SER A 45 -2.57 1.46 24.49
N ALA A 46 -1.34 1.91 24.26
CA ALA A 46 -1.05 2.48 22.96
C ALA A 46 -1.49 1.43 21.95
N ALA A 47 -2.59 1.66 21.24
CA ALA A 47 -2.89 0.92 20.03
C ALA A 47 -1.67 1.11 19.13
N THR A 48 -0.76 0.15 19.10
CA THR A 48 0.44 0.21 18.28
C THR A 48 -0.02 0.22 16.84
N THR A 49 -0.11 1.43 16.28
CA THR A 49 -0.41 1.65 14.87
C THR A 49 0.62 0.82 14.10
N PRO A 50 0.24 -0.09 13.20
CA PRO A 50 1.23 -0.78 12.40
C PRO A 50 1.95 0.28 11.55
N SER A 51 3.13 0.70 12.02
CA SER A 51 3.98 1.63 11.31
C SER A 51 4.34 1.00 9.97
N TRP A 52 4.12 1.74 8.88
CA TRP A 52 4.34 1.22 7.53
C TRP A 52 5.78 0.73 7.39
N LYS A 53 5.94 -0.60 7.22
CA LYS A 53 7.26 -1.24 7.13
C LYS A 53 7.98 -0.72 5.91
N ILE A 54 9.22 -0.26 6.08
CA ILE A 54 10.09 0.02 4.94
C ILE A 54 10.50 -1.32 4.33
N VAL A 55 10.12 -1.53 3.07
CA VAL A 55 10.52 -2.71 2.30
C VAL A 55 11.83 -2.43 1.56
N ASN A 56 12.00 -1.20 1.07
CA ASN A 56 13.22 -0.79 0.40
C ASN A 56 13.41 0.73 0.47
N GLN A 57 14.63 1.18 0.20
CA GLN A 57 14.99 2.59 0.16
C GLN A 57 16.09 2.82 -0.87
N TRP A 58 15.97 3.93 -1.61
CA TRP A 58 16.99 4.36 -2.58
C TRP A 58 17.25 5.86 -2.48
N LYS A 59 18.26 6.32 -3.22
CA LYS A 59 18.45 7.73 -3.55
C LYS A 59 17.89 7.97 -4.95
N ASP A 60 17.13 9.05 -5.13
CA ASP A 60 16.72 9.51 -6.46
C ASP A 60 17.89 10.15 -7.23
N ASN A 61 17.64 10.58 -8.47
CA ASN A 61 18.61 11.27 -9.32
C ASN A 61 19.10 12.64 -8.78
N LYS A 62 18.59 13.10 -7.63
CA LYS A 62 19.01 14.31 -6.92
C LYS A 62 19.44 13.99 -5.48
N ALA A 63 19.84 12.75 -5.21
CA ALA A 63 20.28 12.26 -3.90
C ALA A 63 19.23 12.38 -2.77
N LYS A 64 17.95 12.53 -3.09
CA LYS A 64 16.85 12.51 -2.11
C LYS A 64 16.45 11.08 -1.79
N SER A 65 16.17 10.79 -0.53
CA SER A 65 15.71 9.47 -0.12
C SER A 65 14.31 9.18 -0.68
N VAL A 66 14.15 8.00 -1.26
CA VAL A 66 12.87 7.43 -1.70
C VAL A 66 12.61 6.19 -0.87
N TYR A 67 11.47 6.16 -0.17
CA TYR A 67 11.09 5.03 0.68
C TYR A 67 9.98 4.23 0.03
N LEU A 68 10.18 2.93 -0.15
CA LEU A 68 9.13 2.00 -0.52
C LEU A 68 8.61 1.33 0.75
N ARG A 69 7.32 1.48 1.02
CA ARG A 69 6.69 0.94 2.23
C ARG A 69 5.59 -0.04 1.92
N TYR A 70 5.32 -0.92 2.88
CA TYR A 70 4.28 -1.92 2.81
C TYR A 70 3.46 -1.95 4.09
N ARG A 71 2.16 -2.11 3.86
CA ARG A 71 1.17 -2.59 4.80
C ARG A 71 0.30 -3.59 4.03
N ASN A 72 -0.42 -4.46 4.72
CA ASN A 72 -1.32 -5.43 4.11
C ASN A 72 -2.59 -4.76 3.52
N GLU A 73 -2.42 -3.76 2.64
CA GLU A 73 -3.47 -2.99 1.99
C GLU A 73 -3.04 -2.59 0.57
N THR A 74 -3.94 -2.65 -0.42
CA THR A 74 -3.61 -2.46 -1.85
C THR A 74 -3.90 -1.05 -2.38
N SER A 75 -4.29 -0.12 -1.52
CA SER A 75 -4.69 1.25 -1.88
C SER A 75 -3.51 2.15 -2.25
N TRP A 76 -2.30 1.86 -1.75
CA TRP A 76 -1.04 2.54 -2.06
C TRP A 76 0.19 1.65 -1.75
N GLY A 77 1.40 2.16 -1.97
CA GLY A 77 2.64 1.52 -1.52
C GLY A 77 3.08 0.33 -2.36
N TRP A 78 3.88 -0.54 -1.75
CA TRP A 78 4.43 -1.74 -2.40
C TRP A 78 3.33 -2.72 -2.82
N ALA A 79 2.34 -2.96 -1.97
CA ALA A 79 1.21 -3.83 -2.28
C ALA A 79 0.48 -3.37 -3.55
N LYS A 80 0.18 -2.07 -3.67
CA LYS A 80 -0.42 -1.53 -4.90
C LYS A 80 0.48 -1.71 -6.12
N ALA A 81 1.76 -1.36 -6.01
CA ALA A 81 2.69 -1.47 -7.13
C ALA A 81 2.83 -2.93 -7.60
N ARG A 82 2.96 -3.88 -6.67
CA ARG A 82 3.11 -5.32 -6.94
C ARG A 82 1.79 -5.94 -7.43
N ASP A 83 0.73 -5.82 -6.64
CA ASP A 83 -0.49 -6.63 -6.81
C ASP A 83 -1.42 -6.03 -7.85
N LYS A 84 -1.54 -4.70 -7.91
CA LYS A 84 -2.40 -4.02 -8.90
C LYS A 84 -1.69 -3.75 -10.21
N HIS A 85 -0.41 -3.35 -10.14
CA HIS A 85 0.32 -2.88 -11.32
C HIS A 85 1.37 -3.86 -11.84
N GLY A 86 1.63 -4.97 -11.17
CA GLY A 86 2.62 -5.95 -11.61
C GLY A 86 4.03 -5.34 -11.75
N VAL A 87 4.35 -4.34 -10.93
CA VAL A 87 5.63 -3.64 -10.92
C VAL A 87 6.61 -4.32 -9.96
N THR A 88 7.88 -4.41 -10.34
CA THR A 88 8.95 -4.92 -9.48
C THR A 88 9.64 -3.78 -8.71
N GLN A 89 10.37 -4.10 -7.64
CA GLN A 89 11.14 -3.08 -6.93
C GLN A 89 12.27 -2.50 -7.79
N ASN A 90 12.87 -3.31 -8.68
CA ASN A 90 13.94 -2.84 -9.59
C ASN A 90 13.41 -1.82 -10.60
N MET A 91 12.20 -2.03 -11.11
CA MET A 91 11.49 -1.05 -11.93
C MET A 91 11.34 0.30 -11.21
N ILE A 92 10.93 0.28 -9.93
CA ILE A 92 10.81 1.51 -9.12
C ILE A 92 12.17 2.16 -8.94
N LYS A 93 13.18 1.39 -8.52
CA LYS A 93 14.56 1.85 -8.33
C LYS A 93 15.12 2.54 -9.58
N LYS A 94 15.08 1.86 -10.74
CA LYS A 94 15.57 2.40 -12.01
C LYS A 94 14.83 3.69 -12.39
N THR A 95 13.52 3.74 -12.18
CA THR A 95 12.71 4.94 -12.51
C THR A 95 13.06 6.14 -11.64
N VAL A 96 13.31 5.95 -10.34
CA VAL A 96 13.66 7.07 -9.45
C VAL A 96 15.13 7.48 -9.56
N GLN A 97 16.03 6.55 -9.90
CA GLN A 97 17.47 6.82 -10.08
C GLN A 97 17.79 7.42 -11.45
N PHE A 98 17.07 7.01 -12.49
CA PHE A 98 17.30 7.43 -13.87
C PHE A 98 15.98 7.91 -14.53
N PRO A 99 15.31 8.92 -13.97
CA PRO A 99 14.12 9.50 -14.58
C PRO A 99 14.52 10.26 -15.85
N ARG A 100 13.79 10.02 -16.95
CA ARG A 100 13.77 10.95 -18.09
C ARG A 100 13.12 12.27 -17.68
N LYS A 101 12.12 12.20 -16.79
CA LYS A 101 11.39 13.37 -16.29
C LYS A 101 11.12 13.22 -14.79
N ARG A 102 11.36 14.29 -14.03
CA ARG A 102 11.04 14.40 -12.60
C ARG A 102 10.31 15.72 -12.37
N VAL A 103 9.06 15.66 -11.91
CA VAL A 103 8.22 16.84 -11.68
C VAL A 103 7.71 16.84 -10.25
N GLN A 104 7.71 18.01 -9.60
CA GLN A 104 7.01 18.18 -8.32
C GLN A 104 5.55 18.50 -8.58
N GLN A 105 4.64 17.78 -7.92
CA GLN A 105 3.20 18.02 -7.95
C GLN A 105 2.70 18.08 -6.51
N GLY A 106 2.51 19.31 -6.02
CA GLY A 106 2.22 19.56 -4.60
C GLY A 106 3.33 19.02 -3.69
N THR A 107 2.98 18.02 -2.89
CA THR A 107 3.85 17.36 -1.91
C THR A 107 4.56 16.11 -2.45
N SER A 108 4.24 15.72 -3.69
CA SER A 108 4.77 14.54 -4.33
C SER A 108 5.76 14.86 -5.45
N PHE A 109 6.71 13.95 -5.67
CA PHE A 109 7.50 13.90 -6.91
C PHE A 109 6.97 12.79 -7.81
N VAL A 110 6.79 13.12 -9.08
CA VAL A 110 6.45 12.19 -10.15
C VAL A 110 7.68 11.96 -11.01
N TYR A 111 8.15 10.71 -11.06
CA TYR A 111 9.25 10.25 -11.88
C TYR A 111 8.69 9.50 -13.08
N MET A 112 9.26 9.73 -14.26
CA MET A 112 8.91 9.00 -15.48
C MET A 112 10.17 8.53 -16.20
N THR A 113 10.18 7.26 -16.60
CA THR A 113 11.28 6.63 -17.35
C THR A 113 10.70 5.75 -18.45
N PRO A 114 11.20 5.85 -19.70
CA PRO A 114 10.82 4.92 -20.75
C PRO A 114 11.46 3.55 -20.51
N ALA A 115 10.64 2.50 -20.50
CA ALA A 115 11.10 1.12 -20.61
C ALA A 115 11.14 0.74 -22.10
N ASN A 116 12.33 0.40 -22.58
CA ASN A 116 12.57 0.05 -23.98
C ASN A 116 12.81 -1.45 -24.12
N GLN A 117 12.11 -2.09 -25.05
CA GLN A 117 12.47 -3.41 -25.53
C GLN A 117 13.45 -3.27 -26.69
N TYR A 118 14.59 -3.95 -26.60
CA TYR A 118 15.60 -3.98 -27.67
C TYR A 118 15.56 -5.32 -28.40
N VAL A 119 15.73 -5.28 -29.72
CA VAL A 119 16.07 -6.43 -30.54
C VAL A 119 17.42 -6.15 -31.18
N CYS A 120 18.37 -7.06 -30.97
CA CYS A 120 19.72 -6.93 -31.49
C CYS A 120 19.93 -7.91 -32.65
N THR A 121 20.42 -7.40 -33.78
CA THR A 121 20.75 -8.20 -34.97
C THR A 121 22.13 -7.80 -35.43
N VAL A 122 23.08 -8.75 -35.45
CA VAL A 122 24.48 -8.53 -35.86
C VAL A 122 25.10 -7.30 -35.16
N GLY A 123 25.03 -7.26 -33.83
CA GLY A 123 25.59 -6.16 -33.01
C GLY A 123 24.81 -4.85 -33.02
N ILE A 124 23.78 -4.70 -33.86
CA ILE A 124 22.94 -3.50 -33.92
C ILE A 124 21.68 -3.74 -33.09
N CYS A 125 21.51 -3.00 -31.99
CA CYS A 125 20.31 -3.04 -31.16
C CYS A 125 19.35 -1.91 -31.52
N ARG A 126 18.10 -2.25 -31.83
CA ARG A 126 17.03 -1.28 -32.10
C ARG A 126 15.93 -1.41 -31.06
N VAL A 127 15.37 -0.27 -30.65
CA VAL A 127 14.18 -0.23 -29.81
C VAL A 127 12.98 -0.69 -30.65
N THR A 128 12.29 -1.73 -30.21
CA THR A 128 11.08 -2.24 -30.87
C THR A 128 9.80 -1.86 -30.15
N LYS A 129 9.87 -1.62 -28.83
CA LYS A 129 8.76 -1.14 -28.01
C LYS A 129 9.26 -0.14 -26.98
N THR A 130 8.44 0.86 -26.68
CA THR A 130 8.67 1.83 -25.61
C THR A 130 7.40 1.96 -24.79
N MET A 131 7.53 1.97 -23.46
CA MET A 131 6.42 2.23 -22.54
C MET A 131 6.93 3.05 -21.37
N ASP A 132 6.27 4.17 -21.11
CA ASP A 132 6.62 5.00 -19.96
C ASP A 132 6.17 4.34 -18.65
N MET A 133 7.11 4.20 -17.74
CA MET A 133 6.84 3.88 -16.34
C MET A 133 6.76 5.17 -15.52
N LYS A 134 5.82 5.21 -14.58
CA LYS A 134 5.63 6.31 -13.64
C LYS A 134 5.78 5.83 -12.20
N VAL A 135 6.49 6.60 -11.37
CA VAL A 135 6.54 6.43 -9.91
C VAL A 135 6.09 7.74 -9.25
N VAL A 136 5.19 7.64 -8.28
CA VAL A 136 4.74 8.77 -7.46
C VAL A 136 5.26 8.59 -6.05
N HIS A 137 6.06 9.55 -5.58
CA HIS A 137 6.69 9.55 -4.26
C HIS A 137 6.22 10.75 -3.44
N GLU A 138 5.53 10.49 -2.34
CA GLU A 138 5.13 11.51 -1.38
C GLU A 138 6.28 11.84 -0.42
N THR A 139 6.56 13.12 -0.23
CA THR A 139 7.72 13.59 0.54
C THR A 139 7.41 14.18 1.90
N LYS A 140 6.17 14.66 2.11
CA LYS A 140 5.77 15.28 3.38
C LYS A 140 5.18 14.28 4.37
N SER A 141 4.51 13.24 3.87
CA SER A 141 4.00 12.17 4.73
C SER A 141 5.00 11.02 4.83
N ALA A 142 4.91 10.21 5.89
CA ALA A 142 5.74 9.02 6.02
C ALA A 142 5.35 7.89 5.06
N LYS A 143 4.43 8.10 4.10
CA LYS A 143 4.01 7.07 3.13
C LYS A 143 5.12 6.68 2.14
N GLY A 144 5.93 7.63 1.67
CA GLY A 144 6.93 7.37 0.63
C GLY A 144 6.28 7.09 -0.74
N VAL A 145 6.66 6.00 -1.42
CA VAL A 145 6.09 5.65 -2.74
C VAL A 145 4.59 5.37 -2.59
N ILE A 146 3.76 6.18 -3.25
CA ILE A 146 2.30 6.03 -3.26
C ILE A 146 1.87 4.99 -4.28
N THR A 147 2.48 5.03 -5.47
CA THR A 147 2.21 4.05 -6.53
C THR A 147 3.34 4.05 -7.56
N ALA A 148 3.47 2.93 -8.26
CA ALA A 148 4.28 2.80 -9.46
C ALA A 148 3.49 1.99 -10.49
N MET A 149 3.50 2.43 -11.74
CA MET A 149 2.69 1.81 -12.80
C MET A 149 3.23 2.13 -14.20
N CYS A 150 2.84 1.31 -15.17
CA CYS A 150 3.05 1.57 -16.58
C CYS A 150 1.92 2.44 -17.13
N ASN A 151 2.25 3.45 -17.94
CA ASN A 151 1.26 4.35 -18.50
C ASN A 151 0.32 3.62 -19.47
N GLY A 152 -0.98 3.93 -19.38
CA GLY A 152 -2.01 3.41 -20.29
C GLY A 152 -2.50 1.98 -19.99
N VAL A 153 -1.96 1.31 -18.98
CA VAL A 153 -2.35 -0.07 -18.62
C VAL A 153 -2.47 -0.23 -17.11
N VAL A 154 -3.35 -1.13 -16.67
CA VAL A 154 -3.49 -1.44 -15.24
C VAL A 154 -2.29 -2.25 -14.76
N VAL A 155 -1.99 -3.36 -15.43
CA VAL A 155 -0.87 -4.24 -15.11
C VAL A 155 0.23 -4.04 -16.15
N CYS A 156 1.46 -3.80 -15.68
CA CYS A 156 2.63 -3.71 -16.55
C CYS A 156 2.80 -5.01 -17.38
N PRO A 157 3.05 -4.91 -18.69
CA PRO A 157 3.35 -6.08 -19.51
C PRO A 157 4.63 -6.78 -19.05
N LYS A 158 4.73 -8.10 -19.29
CA LYS A 158 5.92 -8.88 -18.96
C LYS A 158 7.20 -8.30 -19.57
N TRP A 159 7.15 -7.87 -20.83
CA TRP A 159 8.33 -7.31 -21.51
C TRP A 159 8.87 -6.05 -20.82
N VAL A 160 8.03 -5.26 -20.14
CA VAL A 160 8.47 -4.08 -19.36
C VAL A 160 9.19 -4.52 -18.09
N ARG A 161 8.67 -5.54 -17.41
CA ARG A 161 9.35 -6.11 -16.23
C ARG A 161 10.71 -6.68 -16.62
N ASP A 162 10.78 -7.38 -17.74
CA ASP A 162 12.01 -8.02 -18.24
C ASP A 162 13.04 -6.97 -18.68
N ALA A 163 12.63 -5.88 -19.33
CA ALA A 163 13.50 -4.75 -19.66
C ALA A 163 14.07 -4.04 -18.41
N ALA A 164 13.40 -4.20 -17.28
CA ALA A 164 13.82 -3.65 -16.01
C ALA A 164 14.55 -4.67 -15.12
N ALA A 165 14.74 -5.93 -15.52
CA ALA A 165 15.64 -6.86 -14.83
C ALA A 165 17.06 -6.29 -14.80
#